data_AF-A0A9E6R9J8-F1
#
_entry.id   AF-A0A9E6R9J8-F1
#
_cell.length_a   1.000
_cell.length_b   1.000
_cell.length_c   1.000
_cell.angle_alpha   90.00
_cell.angle_beta   90.00
_cell.angle_gamma   90.00
#
_symmetry.space_group_name_H-M   'P 1'
#
loop_
_entity.id
_entity.type
_entity.pdbx_description
1 polymer ?
#
loop_
_entity_poly.entity_id
_entity_poly.type
_entity_poly.pdbx_seq_one_letter_code
_entity_poly.pdbx_strand_id
1 'polypeptide(L)'
;MTDLKSQIADLRSELDRSHEQTFAVLEQAVSMIQKSFRSEIVRQSEICQRLSRLEIVAKLADGEAIPAIEVEEHIVEERPRRSASDIILHRLRDSRSPVPTSELDELVTEQGLTRSAAIKAKSNLRKDGFVTAAKCRWSITAAGRRKINGHHPPGGP
;
A
#
# COMPACT_ATOMS: atom_id res chain seq x y z
N MET A 1 -50.18 -6.72 -5.54
CA MET A 1 -49.12 -5.75 -5.14
C MET A 1 -47.92 -6.42 -4.42
N THR A 2 -47.95 -7.72 -4.17
CA THR A 2 -46.90 -8.51 -3.50
C THR A 2 -45.81 -9.04 -4.45
N ASP A 3 -46.15 -9.29 -5.71
CA ASP A 3 -45.27 -9.88 -6.73
C ASP A 3 -44.06 -8.99 -7.11
N LEU A 4 -44.29 -7.69 -7.30
CA LEU A 4 -43.24 -6.74 -7.66
C LEU A 4 -42.16 -6.57 -6.57
N LYS A 5 -42.56 -6.67 -5.29
CA LYS A 5 -41.61 -6.57 -4.17
C LYS A 5 -40.70 -7.80 -4.08
N SER A 6 -41.23 -8.99 -4.40
CA SER A 6 -40.44 -10.22 -4.48
C SER A 6 -39.41 -10.12 -5.61
N GLN A 7 -39.85 -9.73 -6.81
CA GLN A 7 -38.97 -9.57 -7.98
C GLN A 7 -37.83 -8.57 -7.73
N ILE A 8 -38.12 -7.46 -7.02
CA ILE A 8 -37.07 -6.49 -6.63
C ILE A 8 -36.06 -7.10 -5.64
N ALA A 9 -36.50 -7.94 -4.71
CA ALA A 9 -35.62 -8.60 -3.76
C ALA A 9 -34.72 -9.66 -4.43
N ASP A 10 -35.28 -10.40 -5.40
CA ASP A 10 -34.56 -11.40 -6.17
C ASP A 10 -33.48 -10.76 -7.04
N LEU A 11 -33.82 -9.68 -7.76
CA LEU A 11 -32.87 -8.91 -8.58
C LEU A 11 -31.72 -8.30 -7.76
N ARG A 12 -32.01 -7.82 -6.54
CA ARG A 12 -30.98 -7.31 -5.63
C ARG A 12 -30.03 -8.43 -5.19
N SER A 13 -30.59 -9.60 -4.87
CA SER A 13 -29.80 -10.77 -4.47
C SER A 13 -28.92 -11.29 -5.61
N GLU A 14 -29.40 -11.28 -6.85
CA GLU A 14 -28.59 -11.61 -8.02
C GLU A 14 -27.49 -10.58 -8.28
N LEU A 15 -27.80 -9.29 -8.14
CA LEU A 15 -26.82 -8.21 -8.28
C LEU A 15 -25.70 -8.32 -7.23
N ASP A 16 -26.05 -8.59 -5.97
CA ASP A 16 -25.07 -8.78 -4.90
C ASP A 16 -24.17 -10.00 -5.14
N ARG A 17 -24.74 -11.12 -5.59
CA ARG A 17 -23.95 -12.31 -5.99
C ARG A 17 -23.01 -12.03 -7.17
N SER A 18 -23.49 -11.28 -8.17
CA SER A 18 -22.69 -10.90 -9.33
C SER A 18 -21.52 -9.99 -8.94
N HIS A 19 -21.76 -9.02 -8.06
CA HIS A 19 -20.71 -8.18 -7.50
C HIS A 19 -19.69 -9.01 -6.73
N GLU A 20 -20.12 -9.90 -5.84
CA GLU A 20 -19.22 -10.73 -5.04
C GLU A 20 -18.32 -11.62 -5.91
N GLN A 21 -18.87 -12.24 -6.95
CA GLN A 21 -18.09 -12.97 -7.95
C GLN A 21 -17.08 -12.08 -8.67
N THR A 22 -17.51 -10.89 -9.11
CA THR A 22 -16.65 -9.95 -9.84
C THR A 22 -15.49 -9.47 -8.96
N PHE A 23 -15.75 -9.17 -7.68
CA PHE A 23 -14.72 -8.80 -6.71
C PHE A 23 -13.73 -9.94 -6.47
N ALA A 24 -14.19 -11.18 -6.31
CA ALA A 24 -13.32 -12.33 -6.11
C ALA A 24 -12.36 -12.54 -7.30
N VAL A 25 -12.87 -12.43 -8.54
CA VAL A 25 -12.04 -12.54 -9.75
C VAL A 25 -11.00 -11.41 -9.81
N LEU A 26 -11.38 -10.18 -9.46
CA LEU A 26 -10.47 -9.04 -9.43
C LEU A 26 -9.38 -9.21 -8.37
N GLU A 27 -9.72 -9.68 -7.17
CA GLU A 27 -8.72 -9.95 -6.11
C GLU A 27 -7.74 -11.04 -6.54
N GLN A 28 -8.21 -12.09 -7.21
CA GLN A 28 -7.36 -13.14 -7.75
C GLN A 28 -6.42 -12.59 -8.83
N ALA A 29 -6.92 -11.78 -9.77
CA ALA A 29 -6.11 -11.17 -10.82
C ALA A 29 -5.02 -10.25 -10.24
N VAL A 30 -5.36 -9.41 -9.26
CA VAL A 30 -4.39 -8.55 -8.56
C VAL A 30 -3.31 -9.38 -7.87
N SER A 31 -3.69 -10.46 -7.19
CA SER A 31 -2.75 -11.37 -6.54
C SER A 31 -1.78 -12.01 -7.54
N MET A 32 -2.27 -12.43 -8.71
CA MET A 32 -1.43 -12.99 -9.77
C MET A 32 -0.45 -11.97 -10.35
N ILE A 33 -0.92 -10.75 -10.63
CA ILE A 33 -0.08 -9.66 -11.15
C ILE A 33 1.03 -9.34 -10.14
N GLN A 34 0.70 -9.21 -8.85
CA GLN A 34 1.68 -8.94 -7.81
C GLN A 34 2.75 -10.04 -7.69
N LYS A 35 2.36 -11.32 -7.81
CA LYS A 35 3.30 -12.44 -7.81
C LYS A 35 4.24 -12.38 -9.03
N SER A 36 3.70 -12.13 -10.23
CA SER A 36 4.48 -12.01 -11.46
C SER A 36 5.48 -10.85 -11.39
N PHE A 37 5.06 -9.71 -10.86
CA PHE A 37 5.94 -8.54 -10.71
C PHE A 37 7.09 -8.83 -9.74
N ARG A 38 6.82 -9.53 -8.64
CA ARG A 38 7.87 -9.95 -7.69
C ARG A 38 8.88 -10.90 -8.32
N SER A 39 8.43 -11.90 -9.09
CA SER A 39 9.35 -12.81 -9.77
C SER A 39 10.23 -12.09 -10.79
N GLU A 40 9.69 -11.08 -11.49
CA GLU A 40 10.46 -10.32 -12.47
C GLU A 40 11.52 -9.43 -11.80
N ILE A 41 11.21 -8.79 -10.66
CA ILE A 41 12.19 -8.02 -9.88
C ILE A 41 13.36 -8.90 -9.45
N VAL A 42 13.09 -10.11 -8.96
CA VAL A 42 14.14 -11.06 -8.56
C VAL A 42 15.01 -11.43 -9.77
N ARG A 43 14.39 -11.73 -10.91
CA ARG A 43 15.09 -12.05 -12.16
C ARG A 43 15.98 -10.89 -12.64
N GLN A 44 15.50 -9.66 -12.57
CA GLN A 44 16.28 -8.47 -12.92
C GLN A 44 17.49 -8.29 -11.99
N SER A 45 17.31 -8.49 -10.69
CA SER A 45 18.41 -8.44 -9.72
C SER A 45 19.50 -9.47 -10.04
N GLU A 46 19.13 -10.71 -10.39
CA GLU A 46 20.09 -11.74 -10.79
C GLU A 46 20.88 -11.35 -12.05
N ILE A 47 20.21 -10.74 -13.04
CA ILE A 47 20.86 -10.24 -14.26
C ILE A 47 21.86 -9.13 -13.92
N CYS A 48 21.46 -8.15 -13.10
CA CYS A 48 22.35 -7.06 -12.68
C CYS A 48 23.59 -7.59 -11.96
N GLN A 49 23.44 -8.54 -11.02
CA GLN A 49 24.58 -9.14 -10.34
C GLN A 49 25.53 -9.88 -11.30
N ARG A 50 24.99 -10.59 -12.29
CA ARG A 50 25.81 -11.28 -13.31
C ARG A 50 26.56 -10.28 -14.19
N LEU A 51 25.93 -9.18 -14.59
CA LEU A 51 26.56 -8.13 -15.37
C LEU A 51 27.69 -7.45 -14.59
N SER A 52 27.48 -7.10 -13.31
CA SER A 52 28.53 -6.53 -12.47
C SER A 52 29.74 -7.46 -12.32
N ARG A 53 29.51 -8.78 -12.17
CA ARG A 53 30.61 -9.76 -12.12
C ARG A 53 31.37 -9.83 -13.44
N LEU A 54 30.67 -9.82 -14.58
CA LEU A 54 31.31 -9.82 -15.90
C LEU A 54 32.11 -8.55 -16.14
N GLU A 55 31.60 -7.40 -15.71
CA GLU A 55 32.32 -6.12 -15.81
C GLU A 55 33.61 -6.12 -14.99
N ILE A 56 33.59 -6.68 -13.77
CA ILE A 56 34.80 -6.84 -12.94
C ILE A 56 35.80 -7.78 -13.63
N VAL A 57 35.35 -8.91 -14.17
CA VAL A 57 36.23 -9.87 -14.87
C VAL A 57 36.84 -9.25 -16.13
N ALA A 58 36.09 -8.46 -16.89
CA ALA A 58 36.60 -7.76 -18.06
C ALA A 58 37.68 -6.74 -17.68
N LYS A 59 37.44 -5.91 -16.65
CA LYS A 59 38.43 -4.93 -16.15
C LYS A 59 39.72 -5.60 -15.64
N LEU A 60 39.61 -6.77 -15.01
CA LEU A 60 40.75 -7.58 -14.59
C LEU A 60 41.56 -8.15 -15.77
N ALA A 61 40.90 -8.51 -16.87
CA ALA A 61 41.54 -9.06 -18.07
C ALA A 61 42.33 -7.99 -18.85
N ASP A 62 41.87 -6.73 -18.81
CA ASP A 62 42.49 -5.60 -19.51
C ASP A 62 43.63 -4.93 -18.69
N GLY A 63 43.96 -5.47 -17.51
CA GLY A 63 45.04 -4.96 -16.66
C GLY A 63 44.76 -3.60 -16.01
N GLU A 64 43.50 -3.15 -16.04
CA GLU A 64 43.06 -1.93 -15.41
C GLU A 64 42.97 -2.12 -13.88
N ALA A 65 43.50 -1.16 -13.11
CA ALA A 65 43.34 -1.14 -11.67
C ALA A 65 41.85 -1.02 -11.34
N ILE A 66 41.27 -2.05 -10.73
CA ILE A 66 39.89 -2.03 -10.25
C ILE A 66 39.78 -0.87 -9.24
N PRO A 67 39.04 0.22 -9.50
CA PRO A 67 38.69 1.12 -8.43
C PRO A 67 37.95 0.28 -7.39
N ALA A 68 38.22 0.45 -6.10
CA ALA A 68 37.43 -0.17 -5.05
C ALA A 68 35.97 0.20 -5.31
N ILE A 69 35.24 -0.69 -5.96
CA ILE A 69 33.81 -0.59 -6.09
C ILE A 69 33.38 -0.89 -4.67
N GLU A 70 33.21 0.16 -3.88
CA GLU A 70 32.12 0.18 -2.93
C GLU A 70 30.93 -0.21 -3.78
N VAL A 71 30.60 -1.50 -3.73
CA VAL A 71 29.27 -1.94 -4.06
C VAL A 71 28.48 -1.19 -3.02
N GLU A 72 28.02 0.01 -3.36
CA GLU A 72 26.77 0.49 -2.84
C GLU A 72 25.82 -0.62 -3.25
N GLU A 73 25.74 -1.61 -2.38
CA GLU A 73 24.55 -2.36 -2.16
C GLU A 73 23.47 -1.28 -2.07
N HIS A 74 22.86 -0.98 -3.21
CA HIS A 74 21.43 -0.80 -3.27
C HIS A 74 20.84 -2.13 -2.75
N ILE A 75 21.05 -2.42 -1.46
CA ILE A 75 19.95 -2.71 -0.59
C ILE A 75 18.97 -1.61 -0.95
N VAL A 76 18.03 -1.94 -1.83
CA VAL A 76 16.72 -1.30 -1.78
C VAL A 76 16.42 -1.36 -0.30
N GLU A 77 16.60 -0.25 0.43
CA GLU A 77 16.14 -0.17 1.79
C GLU A 77 14.70 -0.64 1.67
N GLU A 78 14.43 -1.87 2.11
CA GLU A 78 13.07 -2.33 2.31
C GLU A 78 12.59 -1.43 3.43
N ARG A 79 12.18 -0.20 3.06
CA ARG A 79 11.48 0.70 3.95
C ARG A 79 10.39 -0.20 4.50
N PRO A 80 10.36 -0.44 5.82
CA PRO A 80 9.45 -1.41 6.41
C PRO A 80 8.08 -1.14 5.82
N ARG A 81 7.50 -2.12 5.12
CA ARG A 81 6.28 -1.93 4.29
C ARG A 81 5.20 -1.32 5.18
N ARG A 82 5.07 0.01 5.13
CA ARG A 82 4.15 0.75 5.99
C ARG A 82 2.74 0.37 5.56
N SER A 83 1.88 0.06 6.53
CA SER A 83 0.48 -0.21 6.20
C SER A 83 -0.17 1.07 5.63
N ALA A 84 -1.26 0.92 4.86
CA ALA A 84 -2.02 2.08 4.38
C ALA A 84 -2.43 3.02 5.54
N SER A 85 -2.73 2.44 6.71
CA SER A 85 -3.03 3.19 7.93
C SER A 85 -1.85 4.03 8.41
N ASP A 86 -0.64 3.47 8.41
CA ASP A 86 0.57 4.18 8.85
C ASP A 86 0.93 5.30 7.87
N ILE A 87 0.81 5.05 6.57
CA ILE A 87 1.05 6.04 5.51
C ILE A 87 0.12 7.26 5.72
N ILE A 88 -1.18 7.02 5.89
CA ILE A 88 -2.17 8.07 6.14
C ILE A 88 -1.86 8.82 7.44
N LEU A 89 -1.58 8.09 8.53
CA LEU A 89 -1.29 8.70 9.83
C LEU A 89 -0.06 9.59 9.79
N HIS A 90 1.04 9.15 9.15
CA HIS A 90 2.23 9.97 8.97
C HIS A 90 1.95 11.23 8.15
N ARG A 91 1.22 11.12 7.04
CA ARG A 91 0.85 12.29 6.22
C ARG A 91 0.02 13.31 7.00
N LEU A 92 -0.94 12.84 7.80
CA LEU A 92 -1.80 13.70 8.60
C LEU A 92 -1.09 14.30 9.82
N ARG A 93 -0.08 13.62 10.36
CA ARG A 93 0.79 14.16 11.43
C ARG A 93 1.56 15.37 10.94
N ASP A 94 2.12 15.27 9.75
CA ASP A 94 2.99 16.30 9.17
C ASP A 94 2.16 17.46 8.57
N SER A 95 0.86 17.25 8.32
CA SER A 95 -0.05 18.30 7.86
C SER A 95 -0.56 19.18 9.01
N ARG A 96 -0.47 20.51 8.81
CA ARG A 96 -1.11 21.51 9.68
C ARG A 96 -2.58 21.78 9.34
N SER A 97 -3.04 21.31 8.18
CA SER A 97 -4.40 21.55 7.69
C SER A 97 -5.13 20.24 7.32
N PRO A 98 -6.47 20.23 7.31
CA PRO A 98 -7.23 19.05 6.93
C PRO A 98 -6.95 18.62 5.48
N VAL A 99 -6.47 17.39 5.30
CA VAL A 99 -6.01 16.83 4.02
C VAL A 99 -7.19 16.23 3.24
N PRO A 100 -7.36 16.54 1.95
CA PRO A 100 -8.45 16.00 1.15
C PRO A 100 -8.33 14.48 0.93
N THR A 101 -9.47 13.83 0.76
CA THR A 101 -9.57 12.38 0.50
C THR A 101 -8.74 11.93 -0.71
N SER A 102 -8.71 12.72 -1.79
CA SER A 102 -7.98 12.38 -3.03
C SER A 102 -6.48 12.29 -2.78
N GLU A 103 -5.91 13.25 -2.05
CA GLU A 103 -4.48 13.28 -1.73
C GLU A 103 -4.06 12.08 -0.87
N LEU A 104 -4.92 11.65 0.05
CA LEU A 104 -4.65 10.43 0.84
C LEU A 104 -4.75 9.15 -0.02
N ASP A 105 -5.66 9.11 -0.99
CA ASP A 105 -5.76 7.99 -1.92
C ASP A 105 -4.52 7.91 -2.81
N GLU A 106 -4.13 9.04 -3.41
CA GLU A 106 -2.95 9.16 -4.26
C GLU A 106 -1.69 8.71 -3.51
N LEU A 107 -1.46 9.24 -2.30
CA LEU A 107 -0.30 8.87 -1.50
C LEU A 107 -0.21 7.36 -1.21
N VAL A 108 -1.33 6.72 -0.86
CA VAL A 108 -1.35 5.28 -0.59
C VAL A 108 -1.05 4.50 -1.88
N THR A 109 -1.53 5.00 -3.02
CA THR A 109 -1.33 4.37 -4.33
C THR A 109 0.10 4.53 -4.84
N GLU A 110 0.72 5.69 -4.63
CA GLU A 110 2.13 5.96 -4.91
C GLU A 110 3.08 5.05 -4.12
N GLN A 111 2.65 4.60 -2.93
CA GLN A 111 3.38 3.62 -2.12
C GLN A 111 3.10 2.16 -2.55
N GLY A 112 2.44 1.95 -3.69
CA GLY A 112 2.18 0.63 -4.28
C GLY A 112 1.02 -0.15 -3.66
N LEU A 113 0.15 0.50 -2.88
CA LEU A 113 -1.04 -0.11 -2.29
C LEU A 113 -2.30 0.23 -3.11
N THR A 114 -3.37 -0.54 -2.94
CA THR A 114 -4.60 -0.33 -3.71
C THR A 114 -5.44 0.80 -3.13
N ARG A 115 -6.26 1.44 -3.98
CA ARG A 115 -7.25 2.44 -3.54
C ARG A 115 -8.23 1.87 -2.50
N SER A 116 -8.63 0.60 -2.64
CA SER A 116 -9.47 -0.09 -1.65
C SER A 116 -8.78 -0.20 -0.29
N ALA A 117 -7.46 -0.39 -0.25
CA ALA A 117 -6.69 -0.35 0.99
C ALA A 117 -6.72 1.04 1.63
N ALA A 118 -6.61 2.12 0.83
CA ALA A 118 -6.74 3.49 1.32
C ALA A 118 -8.13 3.76 1.93
N ILE A 119 -9.20 3.33 1.25
CA ILE A 119 -10.58 3.46 1.74
C ILE A 119 -10.77 2.71 3.06
N LYS A 120 -10.33 1.45 3.13
CA LYS A 120 -10.45 0.61 4.32
C LYS A 120 -9.65 1.18 5.49
N ALA A 121 -8.43 1.65 5.23
CA ALA A 121 -7.58 2.28 6.24
C ALA A 121 -8.23 3.55 6.81
N LYS A 122 -8.71 4.47 5.96
CA LYS A 122 -9.45 5.67 6.39
C LYS A 122 -10.66 5.33 7.25
N SER A 123 -11.44 4.34 6.85
CA SER A 123 -12.62 3.87 7.59
C SER A 123 -12.24 3.34 8.98
N ASN A 124 -11.25 2.45 9.04
CA ASN A 124 -10.77 1.86 10.30
C ASN A 124 -10.17 2.93 11.23
N LEU A 125 -9.30 3.80 10.72
CA LEU A 125 -8.69 4.87 11.52
C LEU A 125 -9.73 5.82 12.13
N ARG A 126 -10.83 6.07 11.40
CA ARG A 126 -11.95 6.87 11.92
C ARG A 126 -12.73 6.11 12.98
N LYS A 127 -13.04 4.84 12.74
CA LYS A 127 -13.73 3.97 13.70
C LYS A 127 -12.96 3.87 15.02
N ASP A 128 -11.64 3.76 14.93
CA ASP A 128 -10.75 3.68 16.09
C ASP A 128 -10.46 5.05 16.73
N GLY A 129 -11.02 6.15 16.20
CA GLY A 129 -10.85 7.50 16.76
C GLY A 129 -9.48 8.14 16.54
N PHE A 130 -8.62 7.59 15.67
CA PHE A 130 -7.30 8.15 15.37
C PHE A 130 -7.36 9.33 14.40
N VAL A 131 -8.41 9.42 13.60
CA VAL A 131 -8.64 10.51 12.64
C VAL A 131 -10.09 10.96 12.66
N THR A 132 -10.32 12.21 12.27
CA THR A 132 -11.65 12.81 12.05
C THR A 132 -11.80 13.19 10.60
N ALA A 133 -13.01 13.08 10.06
CA ALA A 133 -13.33 13.47 8.70
C ALA A 133 -14.47 14.49 8.68
N ALA A 134 -14.27 15.63 8.02
CA ALA A 134 -15.28 16.66 7.79
C ALA A 134 -15.20 17.15 6.34
N LYS A 135 -16.32 17.18 5.62
CA LYS A 135 -16.39 17.61 4.20
C LYS A 135 -15.31 16.98 3.31
N CYS A 136 -15.11 15.66 3.40
CA CYS A 136 -14.07 14.92 2.66
C CYS A 136 -12.63 15.38 2.95
N ARG A 137 -12.40 16.01 4.10
CA ARG A 137 -11.08 16.37 4.59
C ARG A 137 -10.80 15.68 5.91
N TRP A 138 -9.58 15.23 6.07
CA TRP A 138 -9.12 14.36 7.14
C TRP A 138 -8.13 15.08 8.04
N SER A 139 -8.23 14.83 9.33
CA SER A 139 -7.32 15.39 10.33
C SER A 139 -7.00 14.34 11.37
N ILE A 140 -5.77 14.38 11.90
CA ILE A 140 -5.34 13.47 12.95
C ILE A 140 -5.79 13.98 14.33
N THR A 141 -6.28 13.06 15.16
CA THR A 141 -6.66 13.37 16.55
C THR A 141 -5.44 13.28 17.48
N ALA A 142 -5.59 13.72 18.73
CA ALA A 142 -4.55 13.52 19.75
C ALA A 142 -4.27 12.03 20.01
N ALA A 143 -5.28 11.16 19.88
CA ALA A 143 -5.10 9.70 19.97
C ALA A 143 -4.29 9.16 18.78
N GLY A 144 -4.57 9.64 17.56
CA GLY A 144 -3.80 9.26 16.38
C GLY A 144 -2.33 9.66 16.48
N ARG A 145 -2.02 10.86 16.99
CA ARG A 145 -0.63 11.30 17.21
C ARG A 145 0.10 10.40 18.22
N ARG A 146 -0.57 9.97 19.29
CA ARG A 146 -0.01 9.04 20.29
C ARG A 146 0.29 7.66 19.71
N LYS A 147 -0.61 7.14 18.85
CA LYS A 147 -0.41 5.87 18.15
C LYS A 147 0.88 5.84 17.32
N ILE A 148 1.19 6.92 16.61
CA ILE A 148 2.41 7.03 15.79
C ILE A 148 3.68 7.02 16.66
N ASN A 149 3.62 7.64 17.84
CA ASN A 149 4.77 7.70 18.77
C ASN A 149 4.94 6.43 19.62
N GLY A 150 4.23 5.33 19.31
CA GLY A 150 4.32 4.08 20.08
C GLY A 150 3.63 4.12 21.44
N HIS A 151 2.85 5.16 21.75
CA HIS A 151 2.02 5.19 22.95
C HIS A 151 0.65 4.57 22.65
N HIS A 152 0.55 3.27 22.92
CA HIS A 152 -0.74 2.63 23.10
C HIS A 152 -1.45 3.28 24.29
N PRO A 153 -2.70 3.74 24.17
CA PRO A 153 -3.48 4.02 25.37
C PRO A 153 -3.59 2.70 26.16
N PRO A 154 -3.44 2.72 27.50
CA PRO A 154 -3.73 1.55 28.30
C PRO A 154 -5.18 1.15 28.01
N GLY A 155 -5.37 -0.10 27.62
CA GLY A 155 -6.70 -0.67 27.43
C GLY A 155 -7.56 -0.37 28.66
N GLY A 156 -8.66 0.33 28.43
CA GLY A 156 -9.75 0.44 29.40
C GLY A 156 -10.77 -0.67 29.11
N PRO A 157 -11.39 -1.21 30.17
CA PRO A 157 -12.02 -2.53 30.24
C PRO A 157 -13.23 -2.73 29.32
#